data_AF-A0A958GC96-F1
#
_entry.id   AF-A0A958GC96-F1
#
_cell.length_a   1.000
_cell.length_b   1.000
_cell.length_c   1.000
_cell.angle_alpha   90.00
_cell.angle_beta   90.00
_cell.angle_gamma   90.00
#
_symmetry.space_group_name_H-M   'P 1'
#
loop_
_entity.id
_entity.type
_entity.pdbx_description
1 polymer ?
#
loop_
_entity_poly.entity_id
_entity_poly.type
_entity_poly.pdbx_seq_one_letter_code
_entity_poly.pdbx_strand_id
1 'polypeptide(L)'
;MPGDIPLHQNPNRLRKEPSSSISLSDPFTNIQCKICARENSLSLYLGSDHILTIQIEPKVLEEFFNRGSGCLEIESKFKIEDLPSNLNTPTAIQQAYLVIEENANELRIRSKNNSEFLLSVKVGKGRVRQELTLKITEENYKQLVKLCCNRVIEKNRFKLPLATTPVLVIEIDEYLSTETGAKLAGLVIAEIEFPNTEIQNNFDSQELLKVGINVIAEVTEDSKYSNQALAASKTDTV
;
A
#
# COMPACT_ATOMS: atom_id res chain seq x y z
N MET A 1 -15.95 -53.80 38.53
CA MET A 1 -15.11 -52.61 38.68
C MET A 1 -13.75 -52.87 38.02
N PRO A 2 -13.58 -52.58 36.73
CA PRO A 2 -12.26 -52.38 36.14
C PRO A 2 -11.96 -50.89 36.04
N GLY A 3 -10.78 -50.48 36.48
CA GLY A 3 -10.34 -49.10 36.50
C GLY A 3 -9.99 -48.56 35.11
N ASP A 4 -10.44 -47.34 34.85
CA ASP A 4 -10.07 -46.60 33.66
C ASP A 4 -8.64 -46.05 33.79
N ILE A 5 -7.82 -46.42 32.82
CA ILE A 5 -6.45 -45.93 32.59
C ILE A 5 -6.57 -44.49 32.06
N PRO A 6 -5.85 -43.49 32.61
CA PRO A 6 -5.84 -42.17 32.01
C PRO A 6 -5.10 -42.22 30.68
N LEU A 7 -5.80 -41.85 29.60
CA LEU A 7 -5.24 -41.53 28.30
C LEU A 7 -4.18 -40.43 28.48
N HIS A 8 -2.91 -40.82 28.42
CA HIS A 8 -1.80 -39.91 28.19
C HIS A 8 -2.04 -39.21 26.84
N GLN A 9 -2.55 -37.98 26.90
CA GLN A 9 -2.51 -37.08 25.75
C GLN A 9 -1.05 -36.69 25.52
N ASN A 10 -0.58 -37.11 24.35
CA ASN A 10 0.77 -36.93 23.84
C ASN A 10 1.18 -35.44 23.84
N PRO A 11 2.26 -35.03 24.56
CA PRO A 11 2.68 -33.63 24.63
C PRO A 11 3.40 -33.12 23.35
N ASN A 12 3.51 -33.94 22.30
CA ASN A 12 4.17 -33.55 21.04
C ASN A 12 3.18 -33.28 19.89
N ARG A 13 2.20 -32.38 20.09
CA ARG A 13 1.77 -31.54 18.96
C ARG A 13 2.82 -30.46 18.78
N LEU A 14 3.90 -30.81 18.08
CA LEU A 14 4.73 -29.84 17.40
C LEU A 14 3.78 -29.01 16.52
N ARG A 15 3.37 -27.83 16.99
CA ARG A 15 2.90 -26.78 16.10
C ARG A 15 4.05 -26.60 15.13
N LYS A 16 3.87 -26.96 13.85
CA LYS A 16 4.80 -26.53 12.81
C LYS A 16 4.76 -25.01 12.86
N GLU A 17 5.80 -24.41 13.45
CA GLU A 17 5.94 -22.97 13.41
C GLU A 17 6.03 -22.53 11.95
N PRO A 18 5.40 -21.44 11.55
CA PRO A 18 5.47 -20.97 10.18
C PRO A 18 6.93 -20.61 9.87
N SER A 19 7.59 -21.40 9.02
CA SER A 19 8.93 -21.12 8.47
C SER A 19 8.89 -20.05 7.37
N SER A 20 7.81 -19.27 7.30
CA SER A 20 7.55 -18.34 6.21
C SER A 20 8.41 -17.09 6.37
N SER A 21 9.16 -16.77 5.32
CA SER A 21 9.88 -15.52 5.20
C SER A 21 9.67 -14.94 3.81
N ILE A 22 9.65 -13.61 3.75
CA ILE A 22 9.56 -12.84 2.51
C ILE A 22 10.76 -11.91 2.48
N SER A 23 11.39 -11.79 1.33
CA SER A 23 12.45 -10.82 1.09
C SER A 23 12.13 -10.00 -0.14
N LEU A 24 12.26 -8.69 -0.03
CA LEU A 24 12.18 -7.75 -1.15
C LEU A 24 13.54 -7.07 -1.27
N SER A 25 13.97 -6.78 -2.49
CA SER A 25 15.20 -6.05 -2.73
C SER A 25 15.11 -5.17 -3.95
N ASP A 26 15.82 -4.05 -3.93
CA ASP A 26 15.86 -3.13 -5.05
C ASP A 26 17.31 -2.74 -5.37
N PRO A 27 17.83 -3.12 -6.54
CA PRO A 27 19.18 -2.72 -6.96
C PRO A 27 19.36 -1.20 -7.06
N PHE A 28 18.29 -0.42 -7.26
CA PHE A 28 18.35 1.02 -7.42
C PHE A 28 18.64 1.76 -6.11
N THR A 29 17.96 1.38 -5.02
CA THR A 29 18.22 1.93 -3.68
C THR A 29 19.22 1.12 -2.87
N ASN A 30 19.54 -0.10 -3.32
CA ASN A 30 20.31 -1.10 -2.59
C ASN A 30 19.68 -1.50 -1.24
N ILE A 31 18.38 -1.27 -1.07
CA ILE A 31 17.63 -1.62 0.13
C ILE A 31 17.12 -3.05 0.02
N GLN A 32 17.22 -3.78 1.13
CA GLN A 32 16.60 -5.09 1.31
C GLN A 32 15.66 -5.06 2.51
N CYS A 33 14.51 -5.70 2.35
CA CYS A 33 13.53 -5.89 3.41
C CYS A 33 13.34 -7.38 3.64
N LYS A 34 13.40 -7.83 4.90
CA LYS A 34 13.15 -9.21 5.29
C LYS A 34 12.04 -9.28 6.32
N ILE A 35 10.98 -10.01 6.03
CA ILE A 35 9.91 -10.34 6.97
C ILE A 35 10.12 -11.78 7.42
N CYS A 36 10.22 -12.02 8.73
CA CYS A 36 10.46 -13.34 9.30
C CYS A 36 9.35 -13.69 10.31
N ALA A 37 8.52 -14.68 9.96
CA ALA A 37 7.45 -15.14 10.85
C ALA A 37 7.99 -15.70 12.18
N ARG A 38 9.09 -16.46 12.12
CA ARG A 38 9.72 -17.07 13.30
C ARG A 38 10.26 -16.03 14.29
N GLU A 39 10.84 -14.95 13.77
CA GLU A 39 11.39 -13.87 14.60
C GLU A 39 10.36 -12.79 14.91
N ASN A 40 9.14 -12.92 14.38
CA ASN A 40 8.07 -11.93 14.48
C ASN A 40 8.54 -10.51 14.10
N SER A 41 9.31 -10.40 13.01
CA SER A 41 10.03 -9.17 12.71
C SER A 41 10.00 -8.78 11.22
N LEU A 42 10.17 -7.49 10.98
CA LEU A 42 10.58 -6.92 9.70
C LEU A 42 11.90 -6.20 9.90
N SER A 43 12.90 -6.53 9.09
CA SER A 43 14.23 -5.91 9.13
C SER A 43 14.61 -5.30 7.80
N LEU A 44 15.19 -4.10 7.84
CA LEU A 44 15.67 -3.34 6.69
C LEU A 44 17.20 -3.28 6.69
N TYR A 45 17.78 -3.42 5.50
CA TYR A 45 19.23 -3.38 5.28
C TYR A 45 19.56 -2.50 4.08
N LEU A 46 20.70 -1.81 4.14
CA LEU A 46 21.33 -1.13 3.00
C LEU A 46 22.60 -1.92 2.65
N GLY A 47 22.57 -2.69 1.57
CA GLY A 47 23.62 -3.69 1.31
C GLY A 47 23.73 -4.70 2.46
N SER A 48 24.87 -4.71 3.17
CA SER A 48 25.10 -5.54 4.35
C SER A 48 24.75 -4.87 5.68
N ASP A 49 24.53 -3.55 5.68
CA ASP A 49 24.37 -2.77 6.90
C ASP A 49 22.91 -2.81 7.37
N HIS A 50 22.71 -3.10 8.65
CA HIS A 50 21.41 -3.06 9.29
C HIS A 50 20.94 -1.61 9.49
N ILE A 51 19.67 -1.34 9.14
CA ILE A 51 19.05 -0.01 9.31
C ILE A 51 18.09 -0.02 10.49
N LEU A 52 17.14 -0.95 10.48
CA LEU A 52 15.99 -0.96 11.39
C LEU A 52 15.42 -2.37 11.49
N THR A 53 14.99 -2.74 12.70
CA THR A 53 14.11 -3.89 12.92
C THR A 53 12.85 -3.43 13.63
N ILE A 54 11.69 -3.83 13.11
CA ILE A 54 10.38 -3.62 13.71
C ILE A 54 9.88 -4.96 14.22
N GLN A 55 9.53 -5.02 15.50
CA GLN A 55 8.83 -6.17 16.07
C GLN A 55 7.35 -6.09 15.71
N ILE A 56 6.79 -7.20 15.28
CA ILE A 56 5.42 -7.30 14.78
C ILE A 56 4.69 -8.30 15.65
N GLU A 57 3.45 -8.00 16.01
CA GLU A 57 2.63 -8.96 16.75
C GLU A 57 2.48 -10.26 15.94
N PRO A 58 2.70 -11.45 16.56
CA PRO A 58 2.65 -12.72 15.84
C PRO A 58 1.35 -12.92 15.05
N LYS A 59 0.21 -12.50 15.63
CA LYS A 59 -1.10 -12.60 14.98
C LYS A 59 -1.18 -11.80 13.68
N VAL A 60 -0.57 -10.61 13.63
CA VAL A 60 -0.55 -9.77 12.41
C VAL A 60 0.26 -10.45 11.31
N LEU A 61 1.39 -11.07 11.66
CA LEU A 61 2.17 -11.84 10.70
C LEU A 61 1.48 -13.14 10.28
N GLU A 62 0.86 -13.86 11.20
CA GLU A 62 0.03 -15.01 10.88
C GLU A 62 -1.07 -14.62 9.89
N GLU A 63 -1.78 -13.52 10.12
CA GLU A 63 -2.78 -13.01 9.16
C GLU A 63 -2.15 -12.66 7.82
N PHE A 64 -1.00 -11.98 7.79
CA PHE A 64 -0.31 -11.63 6.55
C PHE A 64 0.11 -12.88 5.74
N PHE A 65 0.73 -13.87 6.38
CA PHE A 65 1.18 -15.10 5.73
C PHE A 65 0.03 -16.08 5.42
N ASN A 66 -1.02 -16.11 6.23
CA ASN A 66 -2.18 -16.98 6.04
C ASN A 66 -3.25 -16.37 5.12
N ARG A 67 -3.14 -15.09 4.74
CA ARG A 67 -3.85 -14.51 3.59
C ARG A 67 -3.29 -15.13 2.28
N GLY A 68 -3.32 -16.46 2.18
CA GLY A 68 -3.20 -17.19 0.94
C GLY A 68 -4.52 -17.01 0.18
N SER A 69 -4.54 -16.03 -0.72
CA SER A 69 -5.71 -15.59 -1.50
C SER A 69 -6.82 -14.94 -0.65
N GLY A 70 -7.07 -13.64 -0.81
CA GLY A 70 -8.37 -13.09 -0.40
C GLY A 70 -8.47 -11.67 0.18
N CYS A 71 -7.53 -10.77 -0.06
CA CYS A 71 -7.92 -9.36 -0.21
C CYS A 71 -7.65 -8.99 -1.66
N LEU A 72 -8.64 -9.28 -2.49
CA LEU A 72 -8.70 -8.70 -3.82
C LEU A 72 -8.91 -7.19 -3.57
N GLU A 73 -7.86 -6.38 -3.68
CA GLU A 73 -8.01 -4.91 -3.74
C GLU A 73 -8.67 -4.65 -5.10
N ILE A 74 -9.95 -4.29 -5.08
CA ILE A 74 -10.79 -4.11 -6.26
C ILE A 74 -10.96 -2.62 -6.42
N GLU A 75 -10.18 -2.02 -7.30
CA GLU A 75 -10.18 -0.58 -7.48
C GLU A 75 -10.42 -0.20 -8.94
N SER A 76 -11.08 0.94 -9.16
CA SER A 76 -11.11 1.62 -10.46
C SER A 76 -10.47 3.00 -10.31
N LYS A 77 -9.73 3.42 -11.35
CA LYS A 77 -9.05 4.72 -11.38
C LYS A 77 -9.45 5.52 -12.59
N PHE A 78 -9.70 6.80 -12.37
CA PHE A 78 -10.11 7.73 -13.40
C PHE A 78 -9.19 8.94 -13.36
N LYS A 79 -8.59 9.27 -14.50
CA LYS A 79 -7.97 10.58 -14.68
C LYS A 79 -9.10 11.60 -14.86
N ILE A 80 -9.10 12.64 -14.05
CA ILE A 80 -10.13 13.68 -14.06
C ILE A 80 -9.53 15.02 -14.48
N GLU A 81 -10.38 15.91 -14.97
CA GLU A 81 -9.96 17.21 -15.50
C GLU A 81 -9.50 18.16 -14.40
N ASP A 82 -10.38 18.40 -13.42
CA ASP A 82 -10.14 19.34 -12.32
C ASP A 82 -10.72 18.78 -11.01
N LEU A 83 -10.33 19.39 -9.88
CA LEU A 83 -10.96 19.13 -8.60
C LEU A 83 -12.42 19.60 -8.61
N PRO A 84 -13.39 18.78 -8.13
CA PRO A 84 -14.75 19.25 -7.94
C PRO A 84 -14.82 20.36 -6.87
N SER A 85 -15.82 21.22 -6.96
CA SER A 85 -15.90 22.46 -6.16
C SER A 85 -16.29 22.28 -4.70
N ASN A 86 -16.87 21.13 -4.32
CA ASN A 86 -17.38 20.85 -2.97
C ASN A 86 -16.55 19.78 -2.26
N LEU A 87 -15.27 20.08 -2.00
CA LEU A 87 -14.37 19.16 -1.31
C LEU A 87 -14.14 19.55 0.14
N ASN A 88 -14.06 18.54 1.00
CA ASN A 88 -13.64 18.70 2.39
C ASN A 88 -12.15 19.01 2.49
N THR A 89 -11.65 19.29 3.69
CA THR A 89 -10.21 19.44 3.92
C THR A 89 -9.47 18.17 3.47
N PRO A 90 -8.43 18.29 2.62
CA PRO A 90 -7.68 17.14 2.17
C PRO A 90 -6.84 16.55 3.31
N THR A 91 -6.46 15.29 3.13
CA THR A 91 -5.32 14.71 3.84
C THR A 91 -4.07 14.94 3.00
N ALA A 92 -3.09 15.66 3.53
CA ALA A 92 -1.78 15.79 2.89
C ALA A 92 -1.04 14.45 3.05
N ILE A 93 -0.56 13.88 1.93
CA ILE A 93 0.12 12.59 1.90
C ILE A 93 1.46 12.75 1.19
N GLN A 94 2.54 12.40 1.89
CA GLN A 94 3.84 12.12 1.26
C GLN A 94 4.09 10.62 1.34
N GLN A 95 4.38 10.00 0.21
CA GLN A 95 4.76 8.59 0.18
C GLN A 95 6.04 8.40 -0.63
N ALA A 96 6.90 7.51 -0.14
CA ALA A 96 8.21 7.26 -0.70
C ALA A 96 8.47 5.76 -0.80
N TYR A 97 9.17 5.36 -1.86
CA TYR A 97 9.38 3.96 -2.22
C TYR A 97 10.82 3.54 -1.97
N LEU A 98 11.01 2.68 -0.96
CA LEU A 98 12.30 2.08 -0.62
C LEU A 98 12.64 0.93 -1.57
N VAL A 99 11.65 0.12 -1.94
CA VAL A 99 11.80 -1.01 -2.88
C VAL A 99 10.64 -1.01 -3.87
N ILE A 100 10.97 -1.17 -5.16
CA ILE A 100 10.03 -1.47 -6.24
C ILE A 100 10.65 -2.61 -7.06
N GLU A 101 10.03 -3.79 -7.05
CA GLU A 101 10.46 -4.93 -7.86
C GLU A 101 9.65 -5.01 -9.18
N GLU A 102 10.22 -5.67 -10.19
CA GLU A 102 9.55 -5.88 -11.50
C GLU A 102 8.21 -6.63 -11.39
N ASN A 103 8.07 -7.47 -10.36
CA ASN A 103 6.85 -8.22 -10.06
C ASN A 103 5.78 -7.37 -9.33
N ALA A 104 5.98 -6.05 -9.22
CA ALA A 104 5.17 -5.12 -8.45
C ALA A 104 5.16 -5.37 -6.94
N ASN A 105 6.14 -6.06 -6.36
CA ASN A 105 6.32 -5.99 -4.91
C ASN A 105 6.89 -4.60 -4.55
N GLU A 106 6.41 -4.03 -3.46
CA GLU A 106 6.87 -2.72 -3.00
C GLU A 106 7.06 -2.66 -1.48
N LEU A 107 8.08 -1.92 -1.08
CA LEU A 107 8.22 -1.39 0.27
C LEU A 107 8.05 0.13 0.19
N ARG A 108 6.98 0.61 0.82
CA ARG A 108 6.59 2.02 0.81
C ARG A 108 6.52 2.56 2.23
N ILE A 109 6.97 3.78 2.43
CA ILE A 109 6.68 4.57 3.63
C ILE A 109 5.74 5.71 3.26
N ARG A 110 4.82 6.06 4.17
CA ARG A 110 3.83 7.11 3.95
C ARG A 110 3.63 7.94 5.22
N SER A 111 3.60 9.26 5.07
CA SER A 111 3.08 10.18 6.08
C SER A 111 1.67 10.64 5.69
N LYS A 112 0.82 10.90 6.68
CA LYS A 112 -0.46 11.61 6.52
C LYS A 112 -0.49 12.79 7.48
N ASN A 113 -0.79 13.98 6.95
CA ASN A 113 -0.83 15.25 7.68
C ASN A 113 0.41 15.47 8.58
N ASN A 114 1.57 14.94 8.17
CA ASN A 114 2.82 14.95 8.94
C ASN A 114 2.69 14.49 10.41
N SER A 115 1.71 13.65 10.73
CA SER A 115 1.43 13.19 12.09
C SER A 115 1.23 11.68 12.22
N GLU A 116 0.79 11.01 11.14
CA GLU A 116 0.74 9.55 11.07
C GLU A 116 1.80 9.04 10.09
N PHE A 117 2.67 8.14 10.54
CA PHE A 117 3.74 7.55 9.72
C PHE A 117 3.59 6.04 9.63
N LEU A 118 3.58 5.53 8.41
CA LEU A 118 3.28 4.14 8.09
C LEU A 118 4.39 3.56 7.19
N LEU A 119 4.68 2.28 7.39
CA LEU A 119 5.47 1.45 6.49
C LEU A 119 4.57 0.32 5.98
N SER A 120 4.48 0.18 4.67
CA SER A 120 3.67 -0.85 4.02
C SER A 120 4.55 -1.73 3.14
N VAL A 121 4.39 -3.05 3.27
CA VAL A 121 4.95 -4.04 2.35
C VAL A 121 3.79 -4.64 1.56
N LYS A 122 3.78 -4.43 0.24
CA LYS A 122 2.82 -5.08 -0.66
C LYS A 122 3.54 -6.16 -1.47
N VAL A 123 3.02 -7.39 -1.44
CA VAL A 123 3.62 -8.55 -2.12
C VAL A 123 2.55 -9.29 -2.89
N GLY A 124 2.86 -9.69 -4.12
CA GLY A 124 1.94 -10.44 -4.99
C GLY A 124 1.76 -9.77 -6.35
N LYS A 125 1.02 -10.45 -7.23
CA LYS A 125 0.84 -10.03 -8.62
C LYS A 125 -0.63 -9.81 -8.96
N GLY A 126 -0.88 -8.75 -9.73
CA GLY A 126 -2.20 -8.40 -10.23
C GLY A 126 -3.21 -8.23 -9.10
N ARG A 127 -4.31 -8.95 -9.21
CA ARG A 127 -5.51 -8.86 -8.37
C ARG A 127 -5.33 -9.44 -6.95
N VAL A 128 -4.31 -10.25 -6.70
CA VAL A 128 -4.08 -10.84 -5.36
C VAL A 128 -2.77 -10.30 -4.80
N ARG A 129 -2.87 -9.34 -3.88
CA ARG A 129 -1.73 -8.76 -3.16
C ARG A 129 -1.95 -8.89 -1.66
N GLN A 130 -0.90 -9.28 -0.95
CA GLN A 130 -0.83 -9.24 0.50
C GLN A 130 -0.24 -7.89 0.89
N GLU A 131 -0.87 -7.20 1.84
CA GLU A 131 -0.33 -5.96 2.39
C GLU A 131 -0.13 -6.11 3.90
N LEU A 132 1.07 -5.78 4.36
CA LEU A 132 1.39 -5.57 5.77
C LEU A 132 1.62 -4.07 5.97
N THR A 133 0.83 -3.43 6.83
CA THR A 133 1.02 -2.02 7.20
C THR A 133 1.34 -1.89 8.68
N LEU A 134 2.47 -1.23 8.98
CA LEU A 134 3.00 -1.02 10.32
C LEU A 134 3.10 0.49 10.60
N LYS A 135 2.77 0.91 11.83
CA LYS A 135 3.07 2.26 12.30
C LYS A 135 4.56 2.37 12.60
N ILE A 136 5.17 3.47 12.21
CA ILE A 136 6.57 3.79 12.51
C ILE A 136 6.67 5.16 13.20
N THR A 137 7.80 5.42 13.84
CA THR A 137 8.07 6.74 14.42
C THR A 137 8.38 7.76 13.31
N GLU A 138 8.17 9.04 13.61
CA GLU A 138 8.59 10.13 12.72
C GLU A 138 10.10 10.08 12.43
N GLU A 139 10.91 9.74 13.44
CA GLU A 139 12.37 9.62 13.29
C GLU A 139 12.73 8.54 12.27
N ASN A 140 12.14 7.34 12.39
CA ASN A 140 12.36 6.26 11.42
C ASN A 140 11.89 6.69 10.02
N TYR A 141 10.73 7.35 9.91
CA TYR A 141 10.25 7.86 8.63
C TYR A 141 11.25 8.84 7.98
N LYS A 142 11.71 9.84 8.73
CA LYS A 142 12.68 10.85 8.24
C LYS A 142 14.02 10.24 7.83
N GLN A 143 14.49 9.21 8.53
CA GLN A 143 15.70 8.48 8.14
C GLN A 143 15.48 7.70 6.85
N LEU A 144 14.36 6.98 6.73
CA LEU A 144 14.06 6.14 5.58
C LEU A 144 13.77 6.94 4.30
N VAL A 145 13.10 8.10 4.39
CA VAL A 145 12.84 8.96 3.22
C VAL A 145 14.13 9.34 2.49
N LYS A 146 15.23 9.55 3.22
CA LYS A 146 16.55 9.88 2.64
C LYS A 146 17.13 8.75 1.78
N LEU A 147 16.64 7.53 1.97
CA LEU A 147 17.10 6.32 1.26
C LEU A 147 16.24 5.99 0.03
N CYS A 148 15.14 6.73 -0.22
CA CYS A 148 14.20 6.43 -1.31
C CYS A 148 14.65 6.93 -2.71
N CYS A 149 15.86 7.50 -2.84
CA CYS A 149 16.45 7.94 -4.12
C CYS A 149 15.48 8.72 -5.03
N ASN A 150 14.82 9.74 -4.50
CA ASN A 150 13.83 10.60 -5.20
C ASN A 150 12.54 9.90 -5.67
N ARG A 151 12.30 8.64 -5.30
CA ARG A 151 11.02 7.96 -5.56
C ARG A 151 9.97 8.37 -4.52
N VAL A 152 9.66 9.66 -4.53
CA VAL A 152 8.74 10.33 -3.61
C VAL A 152 7.61 10.96 -4.40
N ILE A 153 6.38 10.79 -3.93
CA ILE A 153 5.21 11.49 -4.45
C ILE A 153 4.46 12.16 -3.30
N GLU A 154 3.96 13.35 -3.60
CA GLU A 154 3.17 14.15 -2.69
C GLU A 154 1.81 14.43 -3.31
N LYS A 155 0.76 14.36 -2.51
CA LYS A 155 -0.60 14.59 -2.96
C LYS A 155 -1.52 15.06 -1.85
N ASN A 156 -2.55 15.79 -2.22
CA ASN A 156 -3.70 16.08 -1.39
C ASN A 156 -4.79 15.05 -1.72
N ARG A 157 -5.15 14.20 -0.75
CA ARG A 157 -6.23 13.22 -0.90
C ARG A 157 -7.51 13.75 -0.28
N PHE A 158 -8.51 13.96 -1.12
CA PHE A 158 -9.86 14.30 -0.73
C PHE A 158 -10.72 13.04 -0.68
N LYS A 159 -11.73 13.01 0.19
CA LYS A 159 -12.72 11.94 0.25
C LYS A 159 -14.09 12.50 -0.03
N LEU A 160 -14.77 11.93 -1.01
CA LEU A 160 -16.11 12.31 -1.43
C LEU A 160 -17.02 11.07 -1.40
N PRO A 161 -17.98 10.99 -0.46
CA PRO A 161 -18.96 9.92 -0.45
C PRO A 161 -19.83 9.97 -1.72
N LEU A 162 -20.04 8.81 -2.33
CA LEU A 162 -20.94 8.64 -3.46
C LEU A 162 -22.17 7.86 -3.00
N ALA A 163 -23.35 8.42 -3.24
CA ALA A 163 -24.63 7.90 -2.76
C ALA A 163 -25.12 6.68 -3.57
N THR A 164 -24.31 5.62 -3.61
CA THR A 164 -24.62 4.31 -4.18
C THR A 164 -25.12 3.34 -3.10
N THR A 165 -25.55 2.13 -3.51
CA THR A 165 -25.85 1.02 -2.59
C THR A 165 -24.92 -0.16 -2.91
N PRO A 166 -23.92 -0.49 -2.06
CA PRO A 166 -23.52 0.22 -0.85
C PRO A 166 -22.93 1.61 -1.14
N VAL A 167 -22.86 2.46 -0.11
CA VAL A 167 -22.20 3.77 -0.22
C VAL A 167 -20.73 3.54 -0.55
N LEU A 168 -20.29 4.10 -1.68
CA LEU A 168 -18.89 4.10 -2.09
C LEU A 168 -18.23 5.41 -1.68
N VAL A 169 -16.91 5.41 -1.58
CA VAL A 169 -16.12 6.61 -1.31
C VAL A 169 -15.16 6.79 -2.46
N ILE A 170 -15.17 7.99 -3.04
CA ILE A 170 -14.22 8.40 -4.06
C ILE A 170 -13.05 9.06 -3.34
N GLU A 171 -11.85 8.53 -3.54
CA GLU A 171 -10.61 9.16 -3.10
C GLU A 171 -10.03 9.95 -4.28
N ILE A 172 -10.03 11.28 -4.16
CA ILE A 172 -9.53 12.17 -5.22
C ILE A 172 -8.15 12.65 -4.81
N ASP A 173 -7.16 12.29 -5.60
CA ASP A 173 -5.77 12.65 -5.42
C ASP A 173 -5.37 13.77 -6.36
N GLU A 174 -5.13 14.95 -5.80
CA GLU A 174 -4.40 16.01 -6.48
C GLU A 174 -2.91 15.81 -6.22
N TYR A 175 -2.15 15.44 -7.25
CA TYR A 175 -0.72 15.28 -7.14
C TYR A 175 0.00 16.62 -7.17
N LEU A 176 1.06 16.72 -6.39
CA LEU A 176 1.91 17.89 -6.26
C LEU A 176 3.27 17.64 -6.94
N SER A 177 4.01 18.71 -7.17
CA SER A 177 5.42 18.66 -7.58
C SER A 177 6.28 19.14 -6.44
N THR A 178 7.36 18.41 -6.14
CA THR A 178 8.40 18.87 -5.19
C THR A 178 9.77 18.87 -5.83
N GLU A 179 10.71 19.59 -5.21
CA GLU A 179 12.09 19.67 -5.70
C GLU A 179 12.78 18.31 -5.75
N THR A 180 12.47 17.43 -4.80
CA THR A 180 13.10 16.12 -4.63
C THR A 180 12.20 14.95 -5.01
N GLY A 181 10.95 15.20 -5.41
CA GLY A 181 9.95 14.19 -5.76
C GLY A 181 9.57 14.24 -7.23
N ALA A 182 8.66 13.34 -7.62
CA ALA A 182 8.12 13.35 -8.96
C ALA A 182 7.34 14.66 -9.23
N LYS A 183 7.54 15.26 -10.40
CA LYS A 183 6.84 16.48 -10.81
C LYS A 183 5.48 16.10 -11.40
N LEU A 184 4.48 15.99 -10.55
CA LEU A 184 3.15 15.48 -10.91
C LEU A 184 2.04 16.54 -10.77
N ALA A 185 2.39 17.81 -10.53
CA ALA A 185 1.42 18.91 -10.48
C ALA A 185 0.55 18.93 -11.75
N GLY A 186 -0.77 19.07 -11.55
CA GLY A 186 -1.77 19.03 -12.61
C GLY A 186 -2.28 17.62 -12.94
N LEU A 187 -1.73 16.56 -12.34
CA LEU A 187 -2.35 15.24 -12.37
C LEU A 187 -3.38 15.12 -11.25
N VAL A 188 -4.62 14.79 -11.62
CA VAL A 188 -5.68 14.48 -10.68
C VAL A 188 -6.28 13.10 -11.00
N ILE A 189 -6.32 12.22 -9.99
CA ILE A 189 -6.85 10.86 -10.10
C ILE A 189 -7.99 10.67 -9.10
N ALA A 190 -9.13 10.17 -9.55
CA ALA A 190 -10.18 9.64 -8.69
C ALA A 190 -10.03 8.11 -8.61
N GLU A 191 -9.91 7.57 -7.40
CA GLU A 191 -9.86 6.14 -7.11
C GLU A 191 -11.13 5.75 -6.33
N ILE A 192 -11.72 4.59 -6.66
CA ILE A 192 -12.80 3.97 -5.89
C ILE A 192 -12.39 2.55 -5.54
N GLU A 193 -12.37 2.24 -4.25
CA GLU A 193 -12.25 0.86 -3.76
C GLU A 193 -13.63 0.24 -3.62
N PHE A 194 -13.80 -0.96 -4.19
CA PHE A 194 -15.03 -1.73 -4.18
C PHE A 194 -14.93 -2.90 -3.21
N PRO A 195 -16.02 -3.24 -2.50
CA PRO A 195 -16.02 -4.37 -1.57
C PRO A 195 -15.97 -5.74 -2.28
N ASN A 196 -16.39 -5.81 -3.55
CA ASN A 196 -16.34 -7.01 -4.38
C ASN A 196 -16.40 -6.67 -5.88
N THR A 197 -16.14 -7.65 -6.73
CA THR A 197 -16.08 -7.47 -8.20
C THR A 197 -17.44 -7.28 -8.82
N GLU A 198 -18.51 -7.78 -8.19
CA GLU A 198 -19.88 -7.60 -8.67
C GLU A 198 -20.28 -6.12 -8.62
N ILE A 199 -19.99 -5.44 -7.51
CA ILE A 199 -20.29 -4.01 -7.37
C ILE A 199 -19.42 -3.18 -8.32
N GLN A 200 -18.13 -3.52 -8.48
CA GLN A 200 -17.26 -2.85 -9.46
C GLN A 200 -17.81 -3.00 -10.89
N ASN A 201 -18.14 -4.22 -11.31
CA ASN A 201 -18.59 -4.49 -12.68
C ASN A 201 -19.93 -3.82 -13.02
N ASN A 202 -20.77 -3.56 -12.00
CA ASN A 202 -22.05 -2.88 -12.16
C ASN A 202 -21.95 -1.36 -11.92
N PHE A 203 -20.77 -0.83 -11.60
CA PHE A 203 -20.58 0.58 -11.35
C PHE A 203 -20.63 1.37 -12.67
N ASP A 204 -21.56 2.31 -12.77
CA ASP A 204 -21.60 3.25 -13.88
C ASP A 204 -20.74 4.49 -13.56
N SER A 205 -19.68 4.68 -14.33
CA SER A 205 -18.82 5.87 -14.24
C SER A 205 -19.58 7.21 -14.38
N GLN A 206 -20.77 7.22 -14.99
CA GLN A 206 -21.62 8.41 -15.07
C GLN A 206 -22.09 8.91 -13.69
N GLU A 207 -22.08 8.07 -12.66
CA GLU A 207 -22.34 8.48 -11.27
C GLU A 207 -21.34 9.56 -10.80
N LEU A 208 -20.12 9.58 -11.36
CA LEU A 208 -19.09 10.58 -11.04
C LEU A 208 -19.50 11.99 -11.48
N LEU A 209 -20.16 12.14 -12.64
CA LEU A 209 -20.64 13.43 -13.12
C LEU A 209 -21.67 14.05 -12.18
N LYS A 210 -22.50 13.23 -11.52
CA LYS A 210 -23.52 13.69 -10.57
C LYS A 210 -22.92 14.38 -9.34
N VAL A 211 -21.67 14.07 -9.03
CA VAL A 211 -20.90 14.71 -7.95
C VAL A 211 -19.86 15.71 -8.47
N GLY A 212 -19.99 16.12 -9.73
CA GLY A 212 -19.18 17.17 -10.35
C GLY A 212 -17.79 16.73 -10.81
N ILE A 213 -17.57 15.42 -10.99
CA ILE A 213 -16.30 14.89 -11.49
C ILE A 213 -16.38 14.67 -13.00
N ASN A 214 -15.57 15.41 -13.75
CA ASN A 214 -15.39 15.23 -15.20
C ASN A 214 -14.27 14.23 -15.48
N VAL A 215 -14.63 13.04 -15.94
CA VAL A 215 -13.66 11.98 -16.28
C VAL A 215 -13.06 12.23 -17.66
N ILE A 216 -11.72 12.30 -17.74
CA ILE A 216 -10.97 12.33 -18.99
C ILE A 216 -10.78 10.92 -19.53
N ALA A 217 -10.36 9.99 -18.68
CA ALA A 217 -10.10 8.60 -19.05
C ALA A 217 -10.17 7.69 -17.84
N GLU A 218 -10.67 6.46 -18.02
CA GLU A 218 -10.40 5.38 -17.09
C GLU A 218 -8.97 4.86 -17.30
N VAL A 219 -8.21 4.79 -16.21
CA VAL A 219 -6.78 4.43 -16.19
C VAL A 219 -6.47 3.25 -15.28
N THR A 220 -7.50 2.50 -14.88
CA THR A 220 -7.43 1.35 -13.96
C THR A 220 -6.35 0.32 -14.36
N GLU A 221 -6.29 -0.06 -15.63
CA GLU A 221 -5.36 -1.07 -16.15
C GLU A 221 -4.06 -0.46 -16.71
N ASP A 222 -3.91 0.87 -16.68
CA ASP A 222 -2.72 1.57 -17.18
C ASP A 222 -1.69 1.71 -16.06
N SER A 223 -0.72 0.78 -16.05
CA SER A 223 0.31 0.67 -15.01
C SER A 223 1.16 1.93 -14.83
N LYS A 224 1.19 2.84 -15.83
CA LYS A 224 1.92 4.12 -15.73
C LYS A 224 1.30 5.07 -14.71
N TYR A 225 0.01 4.90 -14.39
CA TYR A 225 -0.69 5.66 -13.34
C TYR A 225 -0.67 4.97 -11.97
N SER A 226 0.03 3.82 -11.84
CA SER A 226 0.28 3.25 -10.52
C SER A 226 1.19 4.19 -9.70
N ASN A 227 0.94 4.30 -8.40
CA ASN A 227 1.73 5.17 -7.52
C ASN A 227 3.24 4.86 -7.59
N GLN A 228 3.61 3.58 -7.69
CA GLN A 228 5.02 3.17 -7.84
C GLN A 228 5.63 3.65 -9.17
N ALA A 229 4.88 3.59 -10.28
CA ALA A 229 5.35 4.04 -11.58
C ALA A 229 5.44 5.57 -11.63
N LEU A 230 4.46 6.28 -11.07
CA LEU A 230 4.49 7.73 -10.92
C LEU A 230 5.73 8.17 -10.10
N ALA A 231 6.03 7.48 -9.00
CA ALA A 231 7.21 7.75 -8.18
C ALA A 231 8.54 7.42 -8.89
N ALA A 232 8.58 6.35 -9.69
CA ALA A 232 9.77 5.93 -10.42
C ALA A 232 9.96 6.67 -11.75
N SER A 233 8.97 7.45 -12.19
CA SER A 233 9.05 8.19 -13.45
C SER A 233 10.20 9.20 -13.38
N LYS A 234 11.15 9.08 -14.32
CA LYS A 234 12.14 10.13 -14.55
C LYS A 234 11.37 11.29 -15.15
N THR A 235 11.29 12.40 -14.41
CA THR A 235 10.84 13.64 -15.03
C THR A 235 11.98 14.11 -15.92
N ASP A 236 11.90 13.77 -17.20
CA ASP A 236 12.69 14.44 -18.22
C ASP A 236 12.44 15.93 -18.04
N THR A 237 13.52 16.63 -17.74
CA THR A 237 13.54 18.08 -17.66
C THR A 237 13.38 18.57 -19.09
N VAL A 238 12.24 19.21 -19.39
CA VAL A 238 12.13 20.12 -20.54
C VAL A 238 13.05 21.30 -20.32
#